data_AF-K0EQD8-F1
#
_entry.id   AF-K0EQD8-F1
#
_cell.length_a   1.000
_cell.length_b   1.000
_cell.length_c   1.000
_cell.angle_alpha   90.00
_cell.angle_beta   90.00
_cell.angle_gamma   90.00
#
_symmetry.space_group_name_H-M   'P 1'
#
loop_
_entity.id
_entity.type
_entity.pdbx_description
1 polymer ?
#
loop_
_entity_poly.entity_id
_entity_poly.type
_entity_poly.pdbx_seq_one_letter_code
_entity_poly.pdbx_strand_id
1 'polypeptide(L)'
;MRTVAGNENEPQRAAAETTPLLSSRETQVLLAWFHADSKNVVAAQLFIALGTVNTHLSRIRDKYAAAGRPAPTKASLVARALQDGLIDIDDL
;
A
#
# COMPACT_ATOMS: atom_id res chain seq x y z
N MET A 1 -29.47 36.79 -7.97
CA MET A 1 -28.04 36.48 -8.21
C MET A 1 -27.73 35.24 -7.37
N ARG A 2 -27.73 34.04 -7.96
CA ARG A 2 -27.55 32.77 -7.23
C ARG A 2 -26.20 32.20 -7.64
N THR A 3 -25.24 32.23 -6.72
CA THR A 3 -23.89 31.68 -6.90
C THR A 3 -23.98 30.16 -6.99
N VAL A 4 -23.37 29.62 -8.03
CA VAL A 4 -23.18 28.18 -8.24
C VAL A 4 -22.13 27.74 -7.23
N ALA A 5 -22.51 26.92 -6.25
CA ALA A 5 -21.55 26.24 -5.39
C ALA A 5 -20.80 25.23 -6.27
N GLY A 6 -19.55 25.51 -6.58
CA GLY A 6 -18.64 24.54 -7.17
C GLY A 6 -18.55 23.34 -6.22
N ASN A 7 -18.93 22.17 -6.71
CA ASN A 7 -18.68 20.90 -6.02
C ASN A 7 -17.19 20.58 -6.21
N GLU A 8 -16.34 21.05 -5.30
CA GLU A 8 -14.88 20.90 -5.41
C GLU A 8 -14.37 19.51 -4.97
N ASN A 9 -15.20 18.46 -5.01
CA ASN A 9 -14.90 17.20 -4.31
C ASN A 9 -14.95 15.94 -5.18
N GLU A 10 -14.50 16.02 -6.44
CA GLU A 10 -14.50 14.87 -7.37
C GLU A 10 -13.15 14.13 -7.64
N PRO A 11 -11.94 14.51 -7.16
CA PRO A 11 -10.77 13.64 -7.34
C PRO A 11 -10.66 12.45 -6.35
N GLN A 12 -11.34 12.48 -5.21
CA GLN A 12 -11.13 11.49 -4.13
C GLN A 12 -11.78 10.12 -4.41
N ARG A 13 -12.90 10.07 -5.16
CA ARG A 13 -13.66 8.83 -5.41
C ARG A 13 -12.92 7.86 -6.34
N ALA A 14 -12.30 8.37 -7.40
CA ALA A 14 -11.59 7.54 -8.38
C ALA A 14 -10.39 6.80 -7.76
N ALA A 15 -9.71 7.43 -6.80
CA ALA A 15 -8.63 6.77 -6.05
C ALA A 15 -9.17 5.62 -5.20
N ALA A 16 -10.24 5.85 -4.43
CA ALA A 16 -10.82 4.83 -3.55
C ALA A 16 -11.33 3.60 -4.32
N GLU A 17 -11.89 3.79 -5.52
CA GLU A 17 -12.36 2.70 -6.37
C GLU A 17 -11.23 1.79 -6.89
N THR A 18 -9.99 2.29 -6.93
CA THR A 18 -8.82 1.56 -7.44
C THR A 18 -7.81 1.17 -6.35
N THR A 19 -8.12 1.43 -5.07
CA THR A 19 -7.27 0.98 -3.97
C THR A 19 -7.55 -0.49 -3.66
N PRO A 20 -6.54 -1.39 -3.75
CA PRO A 20 -6.75 -2.80 -3.48
C PRO A 20 -7.00 -3.06 -1.98
N LEU A 21 -7.90 -4.00 -1.67
CA LEU A 21 -8.07 -4.49 -0.30
C LEU A 21 -6.93 -5.44 0.09
N LEU A 22 -6.03 -4.96 0.95
CA LEU A 22 -5.03 -5.78 1.62
C LEU A 22 -5.62 -6.41 2.89
N SER A 23 -5.30 -7.67 3.13
CA SER A 23 -5.61 -8.29 4.43
C SER A 23 -4.77 -7.68 5.52
N SER A 24 -5.22 -7.75 6.78
CA SER A 24 -4.46 -7.21 7.91
C SER A 24 -3.03 -7.71 7.97
N ARG A 25 -2.79 -8.99 7.60
CA ARG A 25 -1.44 -9.55 7.59
C ARG A 25 -0.58 -9.03 6.44
N GLU A 26 -1.16 -8.82 5.27
CA GLU A 26 -0.45 -8.20 4.15
C GLU A 26 -0.07 -6.76 4.50
N THR A 27 -0.97 -5.96 5.07
CA THR A 27 -0.67 -4.60 5.53
C THR A 27 0.45 -4.61 6.57
N GLN A 28 0.39 -5.48 7.59
CA GLN A 28 1.48 -5.61 8.58
C GLN A 28 2.83 -5.93 7.94
N VAL A 29 2.87 -6.89 7.02
CA VAL A 29 4.11 -7.27 6.32
C VAL A 29 4.63 -6.12 5.45
N LEU A 30 3.73 -5.40 4.78
CA LEU A 30 4.08 -4.27 3.92
C LEU A 30 4.72 -3.14 4.74
N LEU A 31 4.05 -2.72 5.80
CA LEU A 31 4.51 -1.64 6.68
C LEU A 31 5.83 -2.01 7.36
N ALA A 32 5.93 -3.21 7.93
CA ALA A 32 7.19 -3.68 8.51
C ALA A 32 8.32 -3.71 7.48
N TRP A 33 8.03 -4.05 6.21
CA TRP A 33 9.06 -4.04 5.17
C TRP A 33 9.51 -2.63 4.77
N PHE A 34 8.67 -1.61 4.91
CA PHE A 34 9.07 -0.22 4.62
C PHE A 34 10.22 0.22 5.53
N HIS A 35 10.14 -0.06 6.83
CA HIS A 35 11.18 0.31 7.80
C HIS A 35 12.33 -0.70 7.94
N ALA A 36 12.27 -1.83 7.22
CA ALA A 36 13.28 -2.87 7.30
C ALA A 36 14.27 -2.82 6.13
N ASP A 37 15.56 -2.97 6.44
CA ASP A 37 16.64 -3.09 5.44
C ASP A 37 16.55 -4.40 4.63
N SER A 38 15.96 -5.44 5.22
CA SER A 38 15.84 -6.74 4.56
C SER A 38 14.56 -7.47 4.96
N LYS A 39 14.14 -8.43 4.13
CA LYS A 39 12.98 -9.29 4.42
C LYS A 39 13.22 -10.25 5.58
N ASN A 40 14.49 -10.55 5.91
CA ASN A 40 14.85 -11.36 7.08
C ASN A 40 14.51 -10.64 8.38
N VAL A 41 14.72 -9.32 8.43
CA VAL A 41 14.34 -8.50 9.59
C VAL A 41 12.82 -8.53 9.78
N VAL A 42 12.03 -8.37 8.71
CA VAL A 42 10.56 -8.47 8.75
C VAL A 42 10.11 -9.85 9.25
N ALA A 43 10.72 -10.92 8.73
CA ALA A 43 10.42 -12.29 9.13
C ALA A 43 10.63 -12.50 10.64
N ALA A 44 11.75 -12.01 11.18
CA ALA A 44 12.06 -12.06 12.60
C ALA A 44 11.09 -11.22 13.44
N GLN A 45 10.84 -9.96 13.06
CA GLN A 45 9.94 -9.05 13.77
C GLN A 45 8.50 -9.58 13.85
N LEU A 46 8.02 -10.19 12.77
CA LEU A 46 6.64 -10.67 12.65
C LEU A 46 6.48 -12.16 12.98
N PHE A 47 7.55 -12.83 13.45
CA PHE A 47 7.57 -14.26 13.79
C PHE A 47 7.01 -15.18 12.69
N ILE A 48 7.45 -14.96 11.45
CA ILE A 48 7.08 -15.79 10.30
C ILE A 48 8.29 -16.17 9.46
N ALA A 49 8.16 -17.23 8.65
CA ALA A 49 9.20 -17.61 7.72
C ALA A 49 9.42 -16.55 6.63
N LEU A 50 10.66 -16.43 6.15
CA LEU A 50 11.01 -15.58 5.01
C LEU A 50 10.17 -15.89 3.75
N GLY A 51 9.86 -17.17 3.52
CA GLY A 51 8.97 -17.59 2.44
C GLY A 51 7.57 -16.98 2.56
N THR A 52 7.03 -16.88 3.78
CA THR A 52 5.73 -16.25 4.04
C THR A 52 5.75 -14.76 3.77
N VAL A 53 6.83 -14.06 4.14
CA VAL A 53 7.04 -12.64 3.78
C VAL A 53 7.01 -12.48 2.26
N ASN A 54 7.76 -13.30 1.52
CA ASN A 54 7.78 -13.25 0.05
C ASN A 54 6.39 -13.50 -0.56
N THR A 55 5.65 -14.48 -0.06
CA THR A 55 4.28 -14.77 -0.52
C THR A 55 3.34 -13.58 -0.30
N HIS A 56 3.37 -12.95 0.87
CA HIS A 56 2.57 -11.76 1.13
C HIS A 56 2.94 -10.61 0.19
N LEU A 57 4.25 -10.34 -0.01
CA LEU A 57 4.71 -9.30 -0.92
C LEU A 57 4.38 -9.60 -2.39
N SER A 58 4.32 -10.86 -2.80
CA SER A 58 3.83 -11.22 -4.13
C SER A 58 2.35 -10.88 -4.26
N ARG A 59 1.52 -11.35 -3.31
CA ARG A 59 0.06 -11.11 -3.33
C ARG A 59 -0.30 -9.63 -3.29
N ILE A 60 0.43 -8.82 -2.51
CA ILE A 60 0.25 -7.37 -2.48
C ILE A 60 0.48 -6.76 -3.86
N ARG A 61 1.57 -7.15 -4.54
CA ARG A 61 1.87 -6.68 -5.91
C ARG A 61 0.80 -7.12 -6.89
N ASP A 62 0.35 -8.36 -6.79
CA ASP A 62 -0.70 -8.91 -7.66
C ASP A 62 -2.00 -8.14 -7.49
N LYS A 63 -2.37 -7.82 -6.24
CA LYS A 63 -3.55 -6.98 -5.93
C LYS A 63 -3.44 -5.58 -6.51
N TYR A 64 -2.28 -4.93 -6.37
CA TYR A 64 -2.03 -3.62 -6.98
C TYR A 64 -2.07 -3.68 -8.51
N ALA A 65 -1.50 -4.71 -9.12
CA ALA A 65 -1.54 -4.91 -10.57
C ALA A 65 -2.96 -5.16 -11.07
N ALA A 66 -3.75 -5.99 -10.37
CA ALA A 66 -5.16 -6.24 -10.68
C ALA A 66 -6.03 -4.98 -10.59
N ALA A 67 -5.66 -4.04 -9.71
CA ALA A 67 -6.28 -2.73 -9.61
C ALA A 67 -5.75 -1.71 -10.65
N GLY A 68 -4.94 -2.14 -11.62
CA GLY A 68 -4.38 -1.26 -12.66
C GLY A 68 -3.24 -0.35 -12.17
N ARG A 69 -2.71 -0.61 -10.98
CA ARG A 69 -1.75 0.24 -10.26
C ARG A 69 -0.47 -0.52 -9.88
N PRO A 70 0.24 -1.15 -10.82
CA PRO A 70 1.37 -2.06 -10.51
C PRO A 70 2.46 -1.37 -9.68
N ALA A 71 3.08 -2.15 -8.78
CA ALA A 71 4.12 -1.70 -7.87
C ALA A 71 5.23 -2.78 -7.69
N PRO A 72 6.08 -3.01 -8.70
CA PRO A 72 7.04 -4.12 -8.68
C PRO A 72 8.17 -3.95 -7.65
N THR A 73 8.51 -2.73 -7.26
CA THR A 73 9.62 -2.42 -6.35
C THR A 73 9.14 -1.95 -4.98
N LYS A 74 10.01 -2.02 -3.95
CA LYS A 74 9.73 -1.47 -2.61
C LYS A 74 9.35 0.01 -2.70
N ALA A 75 10.10 0.80 -3.48
CA ALA A 75 9.82 2.21 -3.70
C ALA A 75 8.44 2.47 -4.34
N SER A 76 8.06 1.69 -5.36
CA SER A 76 6.72 1.83 -5.96
C SER A 76 5.59 1.43 -5.00
N LEU A 77 5.84 0.48 -4.08
CA LEU A 77 4.87 0.13 -3.04
C LEU A 77 4.73 1.23 -1.99
N VAL A 78 5.83 1.87 -1.59
CA VAL A 78 5.80 3.07 -0.72
C VAL A 78 4.95 4.17 -1.37
N ALA A 79 5.18 4.46 -2.65
CA ALA A 79 4.40 5.46 -3.37
C ALA A 79 2.89 5.12 -3.43
N ARG A 80 2.54 3.84 -3.58
CA ARG A 80 1.13 3.40 -3.51
C ARG A 80 0.55 3.53 -2.11
N ALA A 81 1.29 3.13 -1.09
CA ALA A 81 0.86 3.24 0.31
C ALA A 81 0.60 4.70 0.72
N LEU A 82 1.44 5.64 0.29
CA LEU A 82 1.21 7.08 0.47
C LEU A 82 -0.07 7.56 -0.23
N GLN A 83 -0.27 7.19 -1.50
CA GLN A 83 -1.48 7.54 -2.26
C GLN A 83 -2.76 6.96 -1.65
N ASP A 84 -2.65 5.79 -1.03
CA ASP A 84 -3.76 5.07 -0.43
C ASP A 84 -4.02 5.49 1.03
N GLY A 85 -3.17 6.36 1.60
CA GLY A 85 -3.25 6.78 3.01
C GLY A 85 -2.93 5.66 4.01
N LEU A 86 -2.17 4.65 3.59
CA LEU A 86 -1.67 3.58 4.47
C LEU A 86 -0.46 4.01 5.31
N ILE A 87 0.27 5.01 4.84
CA ILE A 87 1.39 5.70 5.52
C ILE A 87 1.35 7.19 5.16
N ASP A 88 2.00 7.99 5.99
CA ASP A 88 2.35 9.38 5.71
C ASP A 88 3.85 9.51 5.33
N ILE A 89 4.26 10.67 4.81
CA ILE A 89 5.67 10.94 4.50
C ILE A 89 6.53 10.92 5.76
N ASP A 90 5.94 11.28 6.92
CA ASP A 90 6.61 11.27 8.22
C ASP A 90 6.86 9.85 8.77
N ASP A 91 6.27 8.82 8.17
CA ASP A 91 6.51 7.42 8.57
C ASP A 91 7.78 6.83 7.93
N LEU A 92 8.38 7.44 6.91
CA LEU A 92 9.53 6.86 6.18
C LEU A 92 10.87 7.14 6.83
#